data_AF-T1PKS6-F1
#
_entry.id   AF-T1PKS6-F1
#
_cell.length_a   1.000
_cell.length_b   1.000
_cell.length_c   1.000
_cell.angle_alpha   90.00
_cell.angle_beta   90.00
_cell.angle_gamma   90.00
#
_symmetry.space_group_name_H-M   'P 1'
#
loop_
_entity.id
_entity.type
_entity.pdbx_description
1 polymer ?
#
loop_
_entity_poly.entity_id
_entity_poly.type
_entity_poly.pdbx_seq_one_letter_code
_entity_poly.pdbx_strand_id
1 'polypeptide(L)'
;MKDMQQLKKPLVKVLNRNNDITPFEDPTSLEFLTQKNDCAMFAFGSTSKKRPNNIVLGRIYENEILDMVELGIKRYMAMSEFKTEKIGTCVKPCLVFNGPKWSQSEELRRLKNLLIDAFQKDKVEAIRLQGIEHVMSFTCTEDLNILLRSYKILLKKSGQRTPRIELVEIGPSADFSIRRTKIASEDLYKQARKQPKQLKVTKKKNITHDELGNTHGRIHLGKQELGKIQTRRVKGLKKSPEEKKADRQKKKDLMKAAAQELLTNNE
;
A
#
# COMPACT_ATOMS: atom_id res chain seq x y z
N MET A 1 -10.34 -24.50 -13.65
CA MET A 1 -10.19 -23.40 -14.64
C MET A 1 -11.47 -22.60 -14.84
N LYS A 2 -12.65 -23.23 -15.06
CA LYS A 2 -13.92 -22.51 -15.27
C LYS A 2 -14.29 -21.56 -14.11
N ASP A 3 -14.15 -21.99 -12.86
CA ASP A 3 -14.46 -21.12 -11.71
C ASP A 3 -13.52 -19.91 -11.61
N MET A 4 -12.23 -20.08 -11.92
CA MET A 4 -11.27 -18.98 -11.94
C MET A 4 -11.59 -17.98 -13.06
N GLN A 5 -12.03 -18.47 -14.22
CA GLN A 5 -12.56 -17.62 -15.29
C GLN A 5 -13.77 -16.82 -14.80
N GLN A 6 -14.73 -17.47 -14.11
CA GLN A 6 -15.93 -16.80 -13.61
C GLN A 6 -15.60 -15.65 -12.64
N LEU A 7 -14.62 -15.85 -11.74
CA LEU A 7 -14.16 -14.80 -10.82
C LEU A 7 -13.55 -13.60 -11.56
N LYS A 8 -12.84 -13.84 -12.66
CA LYS A 8 -12.13 -12.78 -13.41
C LYS A 8 -12.97 -12.13 -14.51
N LYS A 9 -14.16 -12.65 -14.85
CA LYS A 9 -15.07 -12.01 -15.80
C LYS A 9 -15.34 -10.53 -15.41
N PRO A 10 -15.33 -9.60 -16.38
CA PRO A 10 -15.22 -9.82 -17.83
C PRO A 10 -13.77 -9.79 -18.37
N LEU A 11 -12.78 -9.51 -17.53
CA LEU A 11 -11.37 -9.26 -17.90
C LEU A 11 -10.58 -10.56 -18.09
N VAL A 12 -11.13 -11.49 -18.88
CA VAL A 12 -10.51 -12.81 -19.12
C VAL A 12 -10.76 -13.28 -20.55
N LYS A 13 -9.70 -13.70 -21.22
CA LYS A 13 -9.76 -14.41 -22.51
C LYS A 13 -9.37 -15.87 -22.27
N VAL A 14 -10.14 -16.80 -22.79
CA VAL A 14 -9.88 -18.25 -22.65
C VAL A 14 -9.57 -18.84 -24.01
N LEU A 15 -8.47 -19.59 -24.06
CA LEU A 15 -8.10 -20.38 -25.23
C LEU A 15 -8.67 -21.79 -25.07
N ASN A 16 -9.39 -22.26 -26.08
CA ASN A 16 -10.02 -23.58 -26.06
C ASN A 16 -9.11 -24.69 -26.61
N ARG A 17 -8.06 -24.33 -27.34
CA ARG A 17 -7.09 -25.28 -27.88
C ARG A 17 -6.10 -25.68 -26.78
N ASN A 18 -5.75 -26.95 -26.75
CA ASN A 18 -4.63 -27.44 -25.94
C ASN A 18 -3.34 -27.00 -26.63
N ASN A 19 -2.57 -26.14 -25.97
CA ASN A 19 -1.27 -25.70 -26.47
C ASN A 19 -0.20 -26.51 -25.74
N ASP A 20 0.68 -27.16 -26.49
CA ASP A 20 1.82 -27.89 -25.94
C ASP A 20 2.91 -26.88 -25.56
N ILE A 21 2.84 -26.39 -24.32
CA ILE A 21 3.74 -25.37 -23.78
C ILE A 21 4.29 -25.89 -22.47
N THR A 22 5.61 -25.74 -22.30
CA THR A 22 6.34 -26.04 -21.07
C THR A 22 6.88 -24.73 -20.47
N PRO A 23 6.09 -24.00 -19.65
CA PRO A 23 6.38 -22.60 -19.31
C PRO A 23 7.74 -22.34 -18.65
N PHE A 24 8.31 -23.33 -17.97
CA PHE A 24 9.61 -23.21 -17.28
C PHE A 24 10.81 -23.58 -18.16
N GLU A 25 10.60 -24.28 -19.27
CA GLU A 25 11.68 -24.67 -20.19
C GLU A 25 11.75 -23.68 -21.36
N ASP A 26 10.61 -23.40 -22.00
CA ASP A 26 10.49 -22.45 -23.10
C ASP A 26 9.25 -21.54 -22.90
N PRO A 27 9.45 -20.25 -22.57
CA PRO A 27 8.38 -19.29 -22.43
C PRO A 27 7.93 -18.62 -23.73
N THR A 28 8.66 -18.76 -24.84
CA THR A 28 8.46 -17.94 -26.05
C THR A 28 7.06 -18.09 -26.65
N SER A 29 6.54 -19.31 -26.67
CA SER A 29 5.16 -19.56 -27.13
C SER A 29 4.11 -18.87 -26.24
N LEU A 30 4.37 -18.79 -24.94
CA LEU A 30 3.46 -18.16 -23.98
C LEU A 30 3.50 -16.63 -24.12
N GLU A 31 4.70 -16.06 -24.28
CA GLU A 31 4.94 -14.64 -24.55
C GLU A 31 4.23 -14.21 -25.84
N PHE A 32 4.39 -14.97 -26.91
CA PHE A 32 3.68 -14.74 -28.17
C PHE A 32 2.15 -14.77 -28.01
N LEU A 33 1.61 -15.74 -27.28
CA LEU A 33 0.17 -15.82 -27.02
C LEU A 33 -0.32 -14.62 -26.20
N THR A 34 0.42 -14.20 -25.18
CA THR A 34 0.06 -13.04 -24.36
C THR A 34 0.12 -11.74 -25.13
N GLN A 35 1.14 -11.57 -25.97
CA GLN A 35 1.30 -10.40 -26.85
C GLN A 35 0.17 -10.35 -27.89
N LYS A 36 -0.12 -11.47 -28.56
CA LYS A 36 -1.19 -11.57 -29.57
C LYS A 36 -2.57 -11.29 -28.99
N ASN A 37 -2.80 -11.70 -27.73
CA ASN A 37 -4.08 -11.51 -27.05
C ASN A 37 -4.12 -10.21 -26.22
N ASP A 38 -3.07 -9.39 -26.23
CA ASP A 38 -2.93 -8.18 -25.41
C ASP A 38 -3.31 -8.43 -23.94
N CYS A 39 -2.58 -9.35 -23.30
CA CYS A 39 -2.85 -9.80 -21.94
C CYS A 39 -1.58 -9.73 -21.07
N ALA A 40 -1.58 -8.87 -20.05
CA ALA A 40 -0.45 -8.70 -19.13
C ALA A 40 -0.29 -9.83 -18.09
N MET A 41 -1.23 -10.77 -18.04
CA MET A 41 -1.24 -11.88 -17.08
C MET A 41 -1.81 -13.13 -17.75
N PHE A 42 -1.28 -14.30 -17.37
CA PHE A 42 -1.76 -15.58 -17.87
C PHE A 42 -1.98 -16.58 -16.73
N ALA A 43 -2.84 -17.55 -17.00
CA ALA A 43 -3.02 -18.74 -16.16
C ALA A 43 -3.00 -19.97 -17.07
N PHE A 44 -2.05 -20.88 -16.81
CA PHE A 44 -1.86 -22.09 -17.60
C PHE A 44 -2.11 -23.33 -16.74
N GLY A 45 -3.05 -24.18 -17.15
CA GLY A 45 -3.31 -25.45 -16.48
C GLY A 45 -2.51 -26.58 -17.14
N SER A 46 -1.84 -27.39 -16.34
CA SER A 46 -1.15 -28.60 -16.81
C SER A 46 -1.32 -29.76 -15.84
N THR A 47 -1.08 -30.97 -16.32
CA THR A 47 -1.09 -32.16 -15.49
C THR A 47 -0.05 -33.16 -15.98
N SER A 48 0.67 -33.78 -15.06
CA SER A 48 1.66 -34.82 -15.35
C SER A 48 1.77 -35.78 -14.16
N LYS A 49 2.37 -36.95 -14.35
CA LYS A 49 2.59 -37.92 -13.26
C LYS A 49 3.39 -37.32 -12.10
N LYS A 50 4.43 -36.53 -12.40
CA LYS A 50 5.27 -35.85 -11.38
C LYS A 50 4.56 -34.65 -10.74
N ARG A 51 3.71 -33.96 -11.50
CA ARG A 51 3.02 -32.73 -11.10
C ARG A 51 1.55 -32.81 -11.50
N PRO A 52 0.72 -33.56 -10.76
CA PRO A 52 -0.72 -33.60 -11.02
C PRO A 52 -1.36 -32.24 -10.66
N ASN A 53 -2.49 -31.95 -11.33
CA ASN A 53 -3.36 -30.79 -11.09
C ASN A 53 -2.61 -29.49 -10.86
N ASN A 54 -1.95 -29.01 -11.90
CA ASN A 54 -1.01 -27.90 -11.83
C ASN A 54 -1.61 -26.65 -12.47
N ILE A 55 -1.43 -25.49 -11.82
CA ILE A 55 -1.74 -24.19 -12.39
C ILE A 55 -0.49 -23.33 -12.30
N VAL A 56 -0.07 -22.77 -13.42
CA VAL A 56 0.98 -21.75 -13.48
C VAL A 56 0.29 -20.39 -13.64
N LEU A 57 0.56 -19.47 -12.71
CA LEU A 57 0.14 -18.08 -12.81
C LEU A 57 1.38 -17.23 -13.11
N GLY A 58 1.26 -16.29 -14.03
CA GLY A 58 2.38 -15.39 -14.30
C GLY A 58 1.96 -14.07 -14.94
N ARG A 59 2.89 -13.13 -14.90
CA ARG A 59 2.74 -11.77 -15.43
C ARG A 59 3.77 -11.49 -16.49
N ILE A 60 3.37 -10.62 -17.42
CA ILE A 60 4.16 -10.16 -18.54
C ILE A 60 4.49 -8.68 -18.31
N TYR A 61 5.73 -8.31 -18.60
CA TYR A 61 6.19 -6.93 -18.65
C TYR A 61 6.92 -6.74 -19.98
N GLU A 62 6.50 -5.76 -20.78
CA GLU A 62 7.09 -5.48 -22.11
C GLU A 62 7.18 -6.72 -23.03
N ASN A 63 6.14 -7.56 -23.04
CA ASN A 63 6.02 -8.82 -23.78
C ASN A 63 6.93 -9.97 -23.31
N GLU A 64 7.72 -9.78 -22.26
CA GLU A 64 8.53 -10.83 -21.63
C GLU A 64 7.93 -11.25 -20.29
N ILE A 65 8.19 -12.48 -19.87
CA ILE A 65 7.74 -12.95 -18.56
C ILE A 65 8.49 -12.23 -17.44
N LEU A 66 7.74 -11.52 -16.61
CA LEU A 66 8.26 -10.90 -15.40
C LEU A 66 8.40 -11.94 -14.29
N ASP A 67 7.27 -12.49 -13.82
CA ASP A 67 7.23 -13.48 -12.74
C ASP A 67 6.26 -14.60 -13.13
N MET A 68 6.58 -15.84 -12.76
CA MET A 68 5.61 -16.95 -12.79
C MET A 68 5.77 -17.86 -11.57
N VAL A 69 4.65 -18.40 -11.11
CA VAL A 69 4.58 -19.31 -9.97
C VAL A 69 3.72 -20.51 -10.34
N GLU A 70 4.27 -21.70 -10.07
CA GLU A 70 3.59 -22.97 -10.21
C GLU A 70 2.90 -23.36 -8.90
N LEU A 71 1.59 -23.52 -8.95
CA LEU A 71 0.73 -23.90 -7.85
C LEU A 71 0.13 -25.28 -8.12
N GLY A 72 0.50 -26.25 -7.29
CA GLY A 72 -0.11 -27.57 -7.29
C GLY A 72 -1.41 -27.57 -6.49
N ILE A 73 -2.51 -28.00 -7.09
CA ILE A 73 -3.80 -28.13 -6.41
C ILE A 73 -3.81 -29.47 -5.66
N LYS A 74 -3.85 -29.41 -4.33
CA LYS A 74 -3.99 -30.58 -3.45
C LYS A 74 -5.46 -30.96 -3.25
N ARG A 75 -6.30 -29.96 -2.95
CA ARG A 75 -7.74 -30.11 -2.75
C ARG A 75 -8.46 -29.04 -3.54
N TYR A 76 -9.59 -29.40 -4.14
CA TYR A 76 -10.44 -28.48 -4.86
C TYR A 76 -11.89 -28.86 -4.66
N MET A 77 -12.72 -27.86 -4.39
CA MET A 77 -14.18 -27.95 -4.37
C MET A 77 -14.71 -26.85 -5.28
N ALA A 78 -15.46 -27.25 -6.30
CA ALA A 78 -15.98 -26.34 -7.30
C ALA A 78 -17.08 -25.43 -6.72
N MET A 79 -17.28 -24.27 -7.34
CA MET A 79 -18.35 -23.34 -6.96
C MET A 79 -19.75 -24.00 -7.04
N SER A 80 -19.94 -24.96 -7.94
CA SER A 80 -21.18 -25.72 -8.12
C SER A 80 -21.49 -26.69 -6.97
N GLU A 81 -20.50 -27.12 -6.20
CA GLU A 81 -20.69 -28.06 -5.08
C GLU A 81 -21.30 -27.37 -3.86
N PHE A 82 -21.10 -26.06 -3.73
CA PHE A 82 -21.68 -25.26 -2.66
C PHE A 82 -23.14 -24.90 -3.00
N LYS A 83 -24.10 -25.49 -2.28
CA LYS A 83 -25.55 -25.21 -2.39
C LYS A 83 -25.93 -23.91 -1.67
N THR A 84 -25.29 -22.82 -2.05
CA THR A 84 -25.47 -21.49 -1.45
C THR A 84 -25.74 -20.46 -2.52
N GLU A 85 -26.45 -19.40 -2.17
CA GLU A 85 -26.70 -18.28 -3.08
C GLU A 85 -25.37 -17.66 -3.51
N LYS A 86 -25.18 -17.53 -4.82
CA LYS A 86 -23.94 -16.98 -5.39
C LYS A 86 -23.95 -15.45 -5.37
N ILE A 87 -22.80 -14.90 -5.74
CA ILE A 87 -22.57 -13.46 -5.86
C ILE A 87 -22.92 -12.97 -7.26
N GLY A 88 -23.12 -11.65 -7.40
CA GLY A 88 -23.22 -11.02 -8.70
C GLY A 88 -21.97 -11.26 -9.56
N THR A 89 -22.14 -11.23 -10.87
CA THR A 89 -20.99 -11.17 -11.78
C THR A 89 -20.30 -9.81 -11.66
N CYS A 90 -19.02 -9.73 -12.02
CA CYS A 90 -18.27 -8.46 -12.05
C CYS A 90 -18.05 -7.77 -10.68
N VAL A 91 -18.43 -8.39 -9.55
CA VAL A 91 -18.18 -7.84 -8.20
C VAL A 91 -16.69 -7.70 -7.91
N LYS A 92 -16.29 -6.59 -7.27
CA LYS A 92 -14.92 -6.37 -6.81
C LYS A 92 -14.69 -7.15 -5.50
N PRO A 93 -13.82 -8.17 -5.48
CA PRO A 93 -13.57 -8.94 -4.26
C PRO A 93 -12.76 -8.12 -3.25
N CYS A 94 -13.09 -8.28 -1.96
CA CYS A 94 -12.18 -7.94 -0.87
C CYS A 94 -11.15 -9.06 -0.72
N LEU A 95 -9.87 -8.72 -0.78
CA LEU A 95 -8.79 -9.70 -0.64
C LEU A 95 -8.25 -9.67 0.78
N VAL A 96 -8.27 -10.82 1.46
CA VAL A 96 -7.78 -10.98 2.82
C VAL A 96 -6.62 -11.95 2.80
N PHE A 97 -5.45 -11.54 3.31
CA PHE A 97 -4.27 -12.38 3.41
C PHE A 97 -3.98 -12.66 4.88
N ASN A 98 -4.22 -13.89 5.31
CA ASN A 98 -4.07 -14.31 6.70
C ASN A 98 -2.70 -14.93 6.94
N GLY A 99 -2.07 -14.51 8.04
CA GLY A 99 -0.80 -15.04 8.54
C GLY A 99 0.39 -14.10 8.29
N PRO A 100 1.33 -13.99 9.24
CA PRO A 100 2.51 -13.12 9.09
C PRO A 100 3.50 -13.62 8.03
N LYS A 101 3.43 -14.91 7.66
CA LYS A 101 4.32 -15.55 6.69
C LYS A 101 4.35 -14.86 5.32
N TRP A 102 3.24 -14.24 4.92
CA TRP A 102 3.16 -13.47 3.66
C TRP A 102 4.19 -12.34 3.54
N SER A 103 4.72 -11.86 4.67
CA SER A 103 5.72 -10.78 4.72
C SER A 103 7.13 -11.29 5.08
N GLN A 104 7.30 -12.58 5.40
CA GLN A 104 8.57 -13.14 5.87
C GLN A 104 9.52 -13.52 4.74
N SER A 105 9.00 -14.12 3.65
CA SER A 105 9.81 -14.50 2.49
C SER A 105 9.50 -13.65 1.27
N GLU A 106 10.53 -13.39 0.46
CA GLU A 106 10.36 -12.63 -0.78
C GLU A 106 9.42 -13.33 -1.75
N GLU A 107 9.53 -14.65 -1.85
CA GLU A 107 8.67 -15.46 -2.73
C GLU A 107 7.19 -15.32 -2.37
N LEU A 108 6.84 -15.37 -1.08
CA LEU A 108 5.46 -15.17 -0.63
C LEU A 108 5.00 -13.73 -0.81
N ARG A 109 5.90 -12.75 -0.63
CA ARG A 109 5.60 -11.34 -0.89
C ARG A 109 5.28 -11.10 -2.37
N ARG A 110 6.05 -11.71 -3.28
CA ARG A 110 5.81 -11.66 -4.73
C ARG A 110 4.55 -12.41 -5.13
N LEU A 111 4.30 -13.58 -4.55
CA LEU A 111 3.09 -14.35 -4.79
C LEU A 111 1.84 -13.63 -4.28
N LYS A 112 1.90 -13.01 -3.10
CA LYS A 112 0.82 -12.13 -2.60
C LYS A 112 0.55 -11.00 -3.60
N ASN A 113 1.59 -10.36 -4.11
CA ASN A 113 1.45 -9.30 -5.11
C ASN A 113 0.83 -9.82 -6.42
N LEU A 114 1.25 -10.98 -6.90
CA LEU A 114 0.69 -11.66 -8.06
C LEU A 114 -0.80 -11.98 -7.88
N LEU A 115 -1.21 -12.49 -6.71
CA LEU A 115 -2.60 -12.78 -6.38
C LEU A 115 -3.45 -11.52 -6.27
N ILE A 116 -2.89 -10.44 -5.70
CA ILE A 116 -3.56 -9.13 -5.68
C ILE A 116 -3.82 -8.67 -7.10
N ASP A 117 -2.82 -8.68 -7.97
CA ASP A 117 -2.95 -8.27 -9.37
C ASP A 117 -3.96 -9.15 -10.14
N ALA A 118 -3.96 -10.46 -9.82
CA ALA A 118 -4.84 -11.42 -10.44
C ALA A 118 -6.32 -11.19 -10.12
N PHE A 119 -6.68 -10.86 -8.88
CA PHE A 119 -8.07 -10.72 -8.46
C PHE A 119 -8.53 -9.28 -8.26
N GLN A 120 -7.60 -8.32 -8.28
CA GLN A 120 -7.93 -6.91 -8.35
C GLN A 120 -8.60 -6.58 -9.69
N LYS A 121 -9.64 -5.76 -9.59
CA LYS A 121 -10.35 -5.13 -10.72
C LYS A 121 -9.96 -3.66 -10.75
N ASP A 122 -10.91 -2.76 -10.94
CA ASP A 122 -10.63 -1.34 -11.08
C ASP A 122 -10.24 -0.66 -9.77
N LYS A 123 -9.40 0.37 -9.87
CA LYS A 123 -9.15 1.31 -8.78
C LYS A 123 -10.33 2.27 -8.72
N VAL A 124 -11.01 2.29 -7.58
CA VAL A 124 -12.21 3.09 -7.34
C VAL A 124 -11.98 3.95 -6.10
N GLU A 125 -12.44 5.20 -6.13
CA GLU A 125 -12.30 6.15 -5.02
C GLU A 125 -13.34 5.91 -3.92
N ALA A 126 -14.55 5.49 -4.32
CA ALA A 126 -15.65 5.19 -3.42
C ALA A 126 -16.33 3.87 -3.78
N ILE A 127 -16.81 3.14 -2.76
CA ILE A 127 -17.51 1.86 -2.91
C ILE A 127 -18.82 1.95 -2.13
N ARG A 128 -19.92 1.49 -2.75
CA ARG A 128 -21.22 1.36 -2.08
C ARG A 128 -21.20 0.16 -1.14
N LEU A 129 -21.84 0.28 0.03
CA LEU A 129 -21.88 -0.81 1.00
C LEU A 129 -22.48 -2.09 0.43
N GLN A 130 -23.56 -2.00 -0.36
CA GLN A 130 -24.16 -3.16 -1.03
C GLN A 130 -23.24 -3.78 -2.10
N GLY A 131 -22.23 -3.06 -2.59
CA GLY A 131 -21.27 -3.59 -3.55
C GLY A 131 -20.18 -4.46 -2.92
N ILE A 132 -20.13 -4.54 -1.59
CA ILE A 132 -19.18 -5.37 -0.84
C ILE A 132 -19.88 -6.71 -0.57
N GLU A 133 -19.89 -7.58 -1.58
CA GLU A 133 -20.57 -8.88 -1.51
C GLU A 133 -19.61 -10.08 -1.39
N HIS A 134 -18.35 -9.91 -1.78
CA HIS A 134 -17.42 -11.03 -1.98
C HIS A 134 -16.08 -10.82 -1.27
N VAL A 135 -15.66 -11.82 -0.48
CA VAL A 135 -14.33 -11.89 0.12
C VAL A 135 -13.59 -13.12 -0.40
N MET A 136 -12.36 -12.92 -0.85
CA MET A 136 -11.40 -13.99 -1.10
C MET A 136 -10.35 -13.99 0.02
N SER A 137 -10.29 -15.09 0.74
CA SER A 137 -9.37 -15.30 1.84
C SER A 137 -8.24 -16.22 1.39
N PHE A 138 -7.01 -15.77 1.60
CA PHE A 138 -5.78 -16.50 1.34
C PHE A 138 -5.05 -16.72 2.66
N THR A 139 -5.07 -17.95 3.16
CA THR A 139 -4.37 -18.32 4.41
C THR A 139 -3.13 -19.11 4.08
N CYS A 140 -1.97 -18.66 4.57
CA CYS A 140 -0.72 -19.43 4.47
C CYS A 140 -0.58 -20.32 5.71
N THR A 141 -0.52 -21.64 5.52
CA THR A 141 -0.33 -22.60 6.61
C THR A 141 1.14 -22.69 7.04
N GLU A 142 1.42 -23.48 8.08
CA GLU A 142 2.79 -23.72 8.52
C GLU A 142 3.64 -24.39 7.43
N ASP A 143 3.07 -25.39 6.75
CA ASP A 143 3.70 -26.16 5.67
C ASP A 143 3.78 -25.45 4.30
N LEU A 144 3.72 -24.11 4.26
CA LEU A 144 3.75 -23.31 3.02
C LEU A 144 2.64 -23.67 2.00
N ASN A 145 1.52 -24.20 2.47
CA ASN A 145 0.32 -24.35 1.64
C ASN A 145 -0.53 -23.08 1.70
N ILE A 146 -1.14 -22.71 0.58
CA ILE A 146 -2.03 -21.55 0.46
C ILE A 146 -3.45 -22.06 0.33
N LEU A 147 -4.27 -21.75 1.31
CA LEU A 147 -5.70 -22.06 1.32
C LEU A 147 -6.44 -20.87 0.72
N LEU A 148 -7.04 -21.07 -0.45
CA LEU A 148 -7.99 -20.15 -1.05
C LEU A 148 -9.40 -20.53 -0.61
N ARG A 149 -10.10 -19.57 0.00
CA ARG A 149 -11.51 -19.67 0.34
C ARG A 149 -12.26 -18.45 -0.16
N SER A 150 -13.47 -18.66 -0.65
CA SER A 150 -14.30 -17.64 -1.27
C SER A 150 -15.63 -17.57 -0.55
N TYR A 151 -15.94 -16.39 0.00
CA TYR A 151 -17.09 -16.16 0.87
C TYR A 151 -18.00 -15.05 0.33
N LYS A 152 -19.30 -15.27 0.42
CA LYS A 152 -20.32 -14.22 0.30
C LYS A 152 -20.50 -13.52 1.64
N ILE A 153 -20.56 -12.20 1.61
CA ILE A 153 -20.78 -11.34 2.76
C ILE A 153 -22.28 -11.15 2.96
N LEU A 154 -22.75 -11.44 4.17
CA LEU A 154 -24.10 -11.14 4.61
C LEU A 154 -24.06 -10.01 5.64
N LEU A 155 -24.82 -8.95 5.36
CA LEU A 155 -24.96 -7.79 6.24
C LEU A 155 -26.22 -7.96 7.08
N LYS A 156 -26.05 -8.28 8.37
CA LYS A 156 -27.14 -8.41 9.35
C LYS A 156 -27.31 -7.14 10.18
N LYS A 157 -28.52 -6.94 10.70
CA LYS A 157 -28.83 -5.83 11.62
C LYS A 157 -28.06 -6.00 12.93
N SER A 158 -27.34 -4.96 13.36
CA SER A 158 -26.49 -4.93 14.56
C SER A 158 -26.96 -3.96 15.64
N GLY A 159 -27.90 -3.05 15.32
CA GLY A 159 -28.31 -1.96 16.22
C GLY A 159 -27.35 -0.76 16.25
N GLN A 160 -26.24 -0.80 15.50
CA GLN A 160 -25.29 0.30 15.34
C GLN A 160 -25.23 0.77 13.88
N ARG A 161 -24.50 1.86 13.60
CA ARG A 161 -24.28 2.37 12.23
C ARG A 161 -23.58 1.34 11.33
N THR A 162 -22.76 0.46 11.89
CA THR A 162 -22.04 -0.59 11.18
C THR A 162 -22.79 -1.93 11.25
N PRO A 163 -23.11 -2.59 10.12
CA PRO A 163 -23.82 -3.87 10.12
C PRO A 163 -22.97 -5.00 10.71
N ARG A 164 -23.63 -6.04 11.23
CA ARG A 164 -22.95 -7.28 11.65
C ARG A 164 -22.65 -8.12 10.42
N ILE A 165 -21.39 -8.48 10.24
CA ILE A 165 -20.93 -9.25 9.08
C ILE A 165 -20.97 -10.74 9.39
N GLU A 166 -21.60 -11.51 8.51
CA GLU A 166 -21.48 -12.97 8.48
C GLU A 166 -20.98 -13.42 7.10
N LEU A 167 -20.29 -14.56 7.07
CA LEU A 167 -19.68 -15.11 5.86
C LEU A 167 -20.28 -16.47 5.54
N VAL A 168 -20.66 -16.67 4.28
CA VAL A 168 -21.14 -17.95 3.75
C VAL A 168 -20.18 -18.41 2.66
N GLU A 169 -19.67 -19.63 2.76
CA GLU A 169 -18.76 -20.16 1.74
C GLU A 169 -19.53 -20.43 0.43
N ILE A 170 -19.01 -19.88 -0.67
CA ILE A 170 -19.62 -19.99 -2.00
C ILE A 170 -18.73 -20.74 -2.99
N GLY A 171 -17.44 -20.90 -2.68
CA GLY A 171 -16.43 -21.48 -3.57
C GLY A 171 -15.90 -20.50 -4.63
N PRO A 172 -14.87 -20.89 -5.41
CA PRO A 172 -14.12 -22.13 -5.30
C PRO A 172 -13.28 -22.19 -4.02
N SER A 173 -13.12 -23.40 -3.49
CA SER A 173 -12.30 -23.69 -2.32
C SER A 173 -11.13 -24.54 -2.79
N ALA A 174 -9.89 -24.06 -2.60
CA ALA A 174 -8.71 -24.72 -3.14
C ALA A 174 -7.54 -24.66 -2.17
N ASP A 175 -6.80 -25.76 -2.09
CA ASP A 175 -5.56 -25.85 -1.32
C ASP A 175 -4.41 -25.96 -2.31
N PHE A 176 -3.54 -24.96 -2.31
CA PHE A 176 -2.38 -24.89 -3.19
C PHE A 176 -1.10 -25.23 -2.44
N SER A 177 -0.23 -25.99 -3.08
CA SER A 177 1.16 -26.15 -2.70
C SER A 177 2.04 -25.38 -3.68
N ILE A 178 2.93 -24.54 -3.17
CA ILE A 178 3.91 -23.83 -4.00
C ILE A 178 4.91 -24.85 -4.56
N ARG A 179 5.17 -24.79 -5.87
CA ARG A 179 6.15 -25.64 -6.57
C ARG A 179 7.27 -24.77 -7.12
N ARG A 180 7.52 -24.76 -8.43
CA ARG A 180 8.55 -23.92 -9.05
C ARG A 180 8.14 -22.45 -9.06
N THR A 181 9.12 -21.58 -8.85
CA THR A 181 9.00 -20.12 -8.94
C THR A 181 10.04 -19.62 -9.92
N LYS A 182 9.67 -18.64 -10.75
CA LYS A 182 10.59 -17.84 -11.55
C LYS A 182 10.26 -16.39 -11.26
N ILE A 183 11.12 -15.72 -10.50
CA ILE A 183 10.92 -14.36 -10.02
C ILE A 183 11.84 -13.44 -10.81
N ALA A 184 11.35 -12.27 -11.23
CA ALA A 184 12.16 -11.27 -11.90
C ALA A 184 13.35 -10.81 -11.03
N SER A 185 14.43 -10.44 -11.70
CA SER A 185 15.54 -9.73 -11.06
C SER A 185 15.05 -8.43 -10.41
N GLU A 186 15.78 -7.96 -9.40
CA GLU A 186 15.37 -6.73 -8.70
C GLU A 186 15.28 -5.52 -9.62
N ASP A 187 16.18 -5.41 -10.60
CA ASP A 187 16.24 -4.27 -11.50
C ASP A 187 15.08 -4.27 -12.49
N LEU A 188 14.75 -5.42 -13.08
CA LEU A 188 13.56 -5.57 -13.92
C LEU A 188 12.29 -5.28 -13.12
N TYR A 189 12.21 -5.75 -11.87
CA TYR A 189 11.06 -5.46 -11.02
C TYR A 189 10.97 -4.00 -10.55
N LYS A 190 12.10 -3.29 -10.42
CA LYS A 190 12.12 -1.84 -10.17
C LYS A 190 11.64 -1.08 -11.41
N GLN A 191 12.09 -1.49 -12.60
CA GLN A 191 11.64 -0.92 -13.88
C GLN A 191 10.13 -1.10 -14.07
N ALA A 192 9.62 -2.32 -13.86
CA ALA A 192 8.19 -2.62 -14.01
C ALA A 192 7.26 -1.83 -13.08
N ARG A 193 7.77 -1.34 -11.95
CA ARG A 193 7.01 -0.52 -10.98
C ARG A 193 7.25 0.98 -11.10
N LYS A 194 8.01 1.41 -12.10
CA LYS A 194 8.34 2.83 -12.28
C LYS A 194 7.08 3.60 -12.66
N GLN A 195 6.69 4.55 -11.80
CA GLN A 195 5.59 5.45 -12.12
C GLN A 195 6.04 6.55 -13.08
N PRO A 196 5.25 6.87 -14.12
CA PRO A 196 5.49 8.04 -14.96
C PRO A 196 5.60 9.32 -14.12
N LYS A 197 6.53 10.21 -14.50
CA LYS A 197 6.79 11.45 -13.75
C LYS A 197 5.55 12.34 -13.64
N GLN A 198 4.68 12.33 -14.65
CA GLN A 198 3.44 13.10 -14.73
C GLN A 198 2.42 12.67 -13.68
N LEU A 199 2.32 11.37 -13.38
CA LEU A 199 1.40 10.83 -12.38
C LEU A 199 1.96 10.94 -10.95
N LYS A 200 3.28 11.13 -10.82
CA LYS A 200 3.94 11.27 -9.53
C LYS A 200 3.74 12.69 -9.00
N VAL A 201 2.88 12.84 -8.00
CA VAL A 201 2.67 14.13 -7.32
C VAL A 201 3.95 14.58 -6.63
N THR A 202 4.64 15.55 -7.20
CA THR A 202 5.82 16.18 -6.60
C THR A 202 5.38 17.33 -5.69
N LYS A 203 5.44 17.14 -4.38
CA LYS A 203 5.23 18.23 -3.42
C LYS A 203 6.40 19.21 -3.50
N LYS A 204 6.13 20.46 -3.89
CA LYS A 204 7.11 21.54 -3.82
C LYS A 204 7.13 22.09 -2.40
N LYS A 205 8.31 22.14 -1.79
CA LYS A 205 8.47 22.64 -0.41
C LYS A 205 7.99 24.09 -0.34
N ASN A 206 7.31 24.45 0.76
CA ASN A 206 6.79 25.80 1.04
C ASN A 206 5.71 26.31 0.07
N ILE A 207 5.17 25.46 -0.80
CA ILE A 207 4.04 25.80 -1.67
C ILE A 207 2.88 24.87 -1.33
N THR A 208 1.73 25.46 -1.00
CA THR A 208 0.48 24.74 -0.74
C THR A 208 -0.62 25.26 -1.66
N HIS A 209 -1.56 24.39 -2.04
CA HIS A 209 -2.76 24.77 -2.78
C HIS A 209 -3.96 24.67 -1.85
N ASP A 210 -4.81 25.68 -1.88
CA ASP A 210 -6.09 25.70 -1.16
C ASP A 210 -7.15 24.86 -1.90
N GLU A 211 -8.26 24.53 -1.24
CA GLU A 211 -9.40 23.81 -1.83
C GLU A 211 -10.01 24.57 -3.02
N LEU A 212 -9.92 25.90 -3.00
CA LEU A 212 -10.31 26.79 -4.09
C LEU A 212 -9.26 26.90 -5.22
N GLY A 213 -8.15 26.18 -5.14
CA GLY A 213 -7.08 26.18 -6.14
C GLY A 213 -6.06 27.33 -6.00
N ASN A 214 -6.20 28.20 -4.99
CA ASN A 214 -5.25 29.28 -4.74
C ASN A 214 -3.88 28.74 -4.31
N THR A 215 -2.80 29.36 -4.77
CA THR A 215 -1.44 28.95 -4.44
C THR A 215 -0.87 29.83 -3.32
N HIS A 216 -0.54 29.22 -2.18
CA HIS A 216 0.07 29.89 -1.04
C HIS A 216 1.55 29.51 -0.91
N GLY A 217 2.41 30.53 -0.80
CA GLY A 217 3.83 30.37 -0.49
C GLY A 217 4.10 30.66 0.98
N ARG A 218 4.68 29.71 1.71
CA ARG A 218 5.09 29.92 3.11
C ARG A 218 6.51 30.50 3.17
N ILE A 219 6.62 31.72 3.69
CA ILE A 219 7.91 32.35 3.97
C ILE A 219 8.25 32.10 5.44
N HIS A 220 9.42 31.49 5.67
CA HIS A 220 9.94 31.28 7.01
C HIS A 220 10.89 32.43 7.36
N LEU A 221 10.39 33.43 8.08
CA LEU A 221 11.22 34.48 8.66
C LEU A 221 12.12 33.86 9.74
N GLY A 222 13.42 34.09 9.63
CA GLY A 222 14.37 33.72 10.67
C GLY A 222 14.14 34.51 11.96
N LYS A 223 14.68 34.03 13.07
CA LYS A 223 14.66 34.75 14.34
C LYS A 223 15.39 36.09 14.18
N GLN A 224 14.70 37.20 14.44
CA GLN A 224 15.29 38.54 14.40
C GLN A 224 15.97 38.87 15.73
N GLU A 225 17.29 39.03 15.72
CA GLU A 225 18.07 39.36 16.91
C GLU A 225 18.27 40.87 17.06
N LEU A 226 17.19 41.57 17.45
CA LEU A 226 17.19 43.04 17.59
C LEU A 226 18.15 43.56 18.67
N GLY A 227 18.52 42.73 19.65
CA GLY A 227 19.48 43.09 20.71
C GLY A 227 20.92 43.32 20.21
N LYS A 228 21.27 42.82 19.01
CA LYS A 228 22.57 43.08 18.37
C LYS A 228 22.62 44.44 17.67
N ILE A 229 21.47 45.10 17.49
CA ILE A 229 21.40 46.36 16.76
C ILE A 229 21.89 47.48 17.69
N GLN A 230 23.10 47.96 17.45
CA GLN A 230 23.60 49.17 18.10
C GLN A 230 22.96 50.39 17.43
N THR A 231 22.12 51.13 18.16
CA THR A 231 21.53 52.37 17.66
C THR A 231 22.57 53.49 17.60
N ARG A 232 22.37 54.43 16.66
CA ARG A 232 23.22 55.61 16.52
C ARG A 232 23.18 56.44 17.81
N ARG A 233 24.32 56.56 18.49
CA ARG A 233 24.47 57.37 19.70
C ARG A 233 24.59 58.86 19.37
N VAL A 234 23.49 59.49 18.98
CA VAL A 234 23.42 60.94 18.73
C VAL A 234 23.68 61.73 20.01
N LYS A 235 24.15 62.98 19.88
CA LYS A 235 24.51 63.84 21.01
C LYS A 235 23.36 64.03 22.01
N GLY A 236 22.12 64.10 21.53
CA GLY A 236 20.92 64.23 22.38
C GLY A 236 20.57 63.01 23.23
N LEU A 237 21.08 61.82 22.91
CA LEU A 237 20.89 60.60 23.71
C LEU A 237 22.04 60.37 24.71
N LYS A 238 23.08 61.20 24.68
CA LYS A 238 24.18 61.13 25.65
C LYS A 238 23.75 61.86 26.92
N LYS A 239 23.71 61.14 28.04
CA LYS A 239 23.45 61.73 29.36
C LYS A 239 24.35 62.94 29.62
N SER A 240 23.75 64.01 30.11
CA SER A 240 24.44 65.21 30.58
C SER A 240 25.41 64.84 31.72
N PRO A 241 26.53 65.59 31.91
CA PRO A 241 27.41 65.39 33.06
C PRO A 241 26.68 65.41 34.41
N GLU A 242 25.62 66.19 34.54
CA GLU A 242 24.80 66.30 35.76
C GLU A 242 23.97 65.04 36.01
N GLU A 243 23.31 64.53 34.97
CA GLU A 243 22.54 63.27 35.04
C GLU A 243 23.43 62.08 35.37
N LYS A 244 24.68 62.06 34.86
CA LYS A 244 25.67 61.03 35.21
C LYS A 244 26.10 61.10 36.67
N LYS A 245 26.24 62.30 37.23
CA LYS A 245 26.54 62.48 38.66
C LYS A 245 25.35 62.03 39.52
N ALA A 246 24.14 62.40 39.15
CA ALA A 246 22.91 61.99 39.84
C ALA A 246 22.72 60.47 39.83
N ASP A 247 22.92 59.80 38.69
CA ASP A 247 22.83 58.33 38.60
C ASP A 247 23.91 57.63 39.43
N ARG A 248 25.14 58.16 39.46
CA ARG A 248 26.22 57.60 40.28
C ARG A 248 25.89 57.72 41.76
N GLN A 249 25.25 58.81 42.17
CA GLN A 249 24.80 59.00 43.54
C GLN A 249 23.65 58.03 43.88
N LYS A 250 22.61 57.97 43.04
CA LYS A 250 21.51 56.99 43.19
C LYS A 250 22.01 55.55 43.28
N LYS A 251 23.01 55.16 42.48
CA LYS A 251 23.59 53.81 42.52
C LYS A 251 24.34 53.55 43.83
N LYS A 252 25.05 54.54 44.37
CA LYS A 252 25.69 54.45 45.70
C LYS A 252 24.65 54.32 46.80
N ASP A 253 23.57 55.09 46.72
CA ASP A 253 22.50 55.07 47.72
C ASP A 253 21.74 53.75 47.68
N LEU A 254 21.45 53.20 46.50
CA LEU A 254 20.89 51.85 46.32
C LEU A 254 21.82 50.75 46.85
N MET A 255 23.13 50.85 46.60
CA MET A 255 24.10 49.89 47.15
C MET A 255 24.20 49.97 48.68
N LYS A 256 24.11 51.18 49.24
CA LYS A 256 24.05 51.38 50.70
C LYS A 256 22.76 50.82 51.29
N ALA A 257 21.62 51.06 50.65
CA ALA A 257 20.33 50.52 51.08
C ALA A 257 20.31 48.99 51.03
N ALA A 258 20.82 48.37 49.95
CA ALA A 258 20.93 46.92 49.84
C ALA A 258 21.91 46.31 50.87
N ALA A 259 23.03 47.00 51.17
CA ALA A 259 23.95 46.58 52.22
C ALA A 259 23.31 46.70 53.62
N GLN A 260 22.46 47.70 53.83
CA GLN A 260 21.75 47.93 55.07
C GLN A 260 20.61 46.90 55.27
N GLU A 261 19.87 46.55 54.22
CA GLU A 261 18.89 45.45 54.23
C GLU A 261 19.55 44.08 54.52
N LEU A 262 20.76 43.85 54.02
CA LEU A 262 21.54 42.64 54.31
C LEU A 262 22.08 42.58 55.75
N LEU A 263 22.24 43.73 56.41
CA LEU A 263 22.65 43.81 57.82
C LEU A 263 21.46 43.65 58.76
N THR A 264 20.29 44.19 58.43
CA THR A 264 19.06 44.05 59.23
C THR A 264 18.41 42.67 59.15
N ASN A 265 18.73 41.87 58.13
CA ASN A 265 18.23 40.49 57.99
C ASN A 265 19.14 39.43 58.63
N ASN A 266 20.23 39.85 59.30
CA ASN A 266 21.21 38.97 59.97
C ASN A 266 21.26 39.13 61.51
N GLU A 267 20.31 39.89 62.08
CA GLU A 267 19.95 39.85 63.52
C GLU A 267 18.59 39.13 63.67
#